data_AF-A0A0G0KXM9-F1
#
_entry.id   AF-A0A0G0KXM9-F1
#
_cell.length_a   1.000
_cell.length_b   1.000
_cell.length_c   1.000
_cell.angle_alpha   90.00
_cell.angle_beta   90.00
_cell.angle_gamma   90.00
#
_symmetry.space_group_name_H-M   'P 1'
#
loop_
_entity.id
_entity.type
_entity.pdbx_description
1 polymer ?
#
loop_
_entity_poly.entity_id
_entity_poly.type
_entity_poly.pdbx_seq_one_letter_code
_entity_poly.pdbx_strand_id
1 'polypeptide(L)'
;MIKIKTKNAFTLIELLIVIAIIGILASAVLVNTNSARLKARTAKSVLELQSVNTSLQSYYALYGSYPVSSDSGSSWDGYCSFYGASLGVNWIPLLATTGLSNGSLPIEPRNNGACWDDKRQYLYRSNGTDYKLISHWSESMSVPDNLIDPVRDTYSWGWWSSSVSAGW
;
A
#
# COMPACT_ATOMS: atom_id res chain seq x y z
N MET A 1 -1.21 -55.96 47.64
CA MET A 1 -2.41 -55.10 47.73
C MET A 1 -2.31 -54.03 46.66
N ILE A 2 -3.16 -54.06 45.62
CA ILE A 2 -3.08 -53.15 44.47
C ILE A 2 -4.05 -51.98 44.69
N LYS A 3 -3.53 -50.76 44.79
CA LYS A 3 -4.34 -49.52 44.86
C LYS A 3 -4.83 -49.18 43.44
N ILE A 4 -6.14 -49.30 43.19
CA ILE A 4 -6.76 -48.80 41.96
C ILE A 4 -6.84 -47.28 42.06
N LYS A 5 -6.05 -46.56 41.24
CA LYS A 5 -6.22 -45.12 41.05
C LYS A 5 -7.51 -44.87 40.26
N THR A 6 -8.47 -44.18 40.86
CA THR A 6 -9.63 -43.63 40.14
C THR A 6 -9.12 -42.67 39.08
N LYS A 7 -9.34 -42.99 37.80
CA LYS A 7 -9.11 -42.05 36.70
C LYS A 7 -10.33 -41.16 36.61
N ASN A 8 -10.16 -39.85 36.75
CA ASN A 8 -11.22 -38.88 36.56
C ASN A 8 -11.66 -38.94 35.08
N ALA A 9 -12.91 -39.32 34.84
CA ALA A 9 -13.50 -39.31 33.51
C ALA A 9 -14.14 -37.94 33.25
N PHE A 10 -13.90 -37.40 32.05
CA PHE A 10 -14.48 -36.13 31.60
C PHE A 10 -15.98 -36.33 31.31
N THR A 11 -16.82 -35.39 31.75
CA THR A 11 -18.26 -35.42 31.46
C THR A 11 -18.54 -34.78 30.10
N LEU A 12 -19.63 -35.23 29.45
CA LEU A 12 -20.08 -34.64 28.19
C LEU A 12 -20.43 -33.16 28.32
N ILE A 13 -20.95 -32.74 29.49
CA ILE A 13 -21.31 -31.35 29.73
C ILE A 13 -20.08 -30.45 29.87
N GLU A 14 -19.00 -30.95 30.50
CA GLU A 14 -17.72 -30.23 30.56
C GLU A 14 -17.14 -30.01 29.16
N LEU A 15 -17.19 -31.01 28.29
CA LEU A 15 -16.74 -30.85 26.90
C LEU A 15 -17.62 -29.86 26.12
N LEU A 16 -18.94 -29.89 26.34
CA LEU A 16 -19.90 -29.01 25.67
C LEU A 16 -19.72 -27.54 26.07
N ILE A 17 -19.44 -27.26 27.33
CA ILE A 17 -19.16 -25.90 27.81
C ILE A 17 -17.85 -25.37 27.19
N VAL A 18 -16.81 -26.21 27.08
CA VAL A 18 -15.52 -25.80 26.51
C VAL A 18 -15.65 -25.37 25.05
N ILE A 19 -16.34 -26.17 24.22
CA ILE A 19 -16.55 -25.80 22.81
C ILE A 19 -17.43 -24.55 22.66
N ALA A 20 -18.40 -24.35 23.57
CA ALA A 20 -19.23 -23.14 23.58
C ALA A 20 -18.39 -21.89 23.90
N ILE A 21 -17.51 -21.96 24.90
CA ILE A 21 -16.61 -20.85 25.25
C ILE A 21 -15.62 -20.57 24.11
N ILE A 22 -15.02 -21.60 23.51
CA ILE A 22 -14.11 -21.44 22.36
C ILE A 22 -14.85 -20.79 21.18
N GLY A 23 -16.10 -21.18 20.90
CA GLY A 23 -16.91 -20.58 19.85
C GLY A 23 -17.18 -19.09 20.07
N ILE A 24 -17.52 -18.69 21.30
CA ILE A 24 -17.75 -17.29 21.67
C ILE A 24 -16.46 -16.48 21.50
N LEU A 25 -15.34 -16.95 22.08
CA LEU A 25 -14.05 -16.26 22.00
C LEU A 25 -13.53 -16.16 20.56
N ALA A 26 -13.64 -17.23 19.77
CA ALA A 26 -13.23 -17.24 18.37
C ALA A 26 -14.04 -16.24 17.52
N SER A 27 -15.35 -16.12 17.76
CA SER A 27 -16.20 -15.17 17.03
C SER A 27 -15.82 -13.71 17.32
N ALA A 28 -15.49 -13.39 18.58
CA ALA A 28 -15.09 -12.03 18.98
C ALA A 28 -13.74 -11.60 18.38
N VAL A 29 -12.78 -12.54 18.27
CA VAL A 29 -11.45 -12.26 17.71
C VAL A 29 -11.50 -11.95 16.21
N LEU A 30 -12.35 -12.65 15.44
CA LEU A 30 -12.41 -12.51 13.99
C LEU A 30 -12.82 -11.08 13.54
N VAL A 31 -13.80 -10.47 14.21
CA VAL A 31 -14.34 -9.16 13.83
C VAL A 31 -13.29 -8.04 13.91
N ASN A 32 -12.38 -8.10 14.89
CA ASN A 32 -11.40 -7.03 15.14
C ASN A 32 -10.18 -7.05 14.19
N THR A 33 -9.90 -8.18 13.53
CA THR A 33 -8.68 -8.35 12.72
C THR A 33 -8.73 -7.66 11.36
N ASN A 34 -9.92 -7.39 10.80
CA ASN A 34 -10.05 -6.80 9.46
C ASN A 34 -9.61 -5.34 9.42
N SER A 35 -10.08 -4.52 10.36
CA SER A 35 -9.72 -3.10 10.44
C SER A 35 -8.24 -2.89 10.80
N ALA A 36 -7.65 -3.76 11.62
CA ALA A 36 -6.23 -3.71 11.95
C ALA A 36 -5.34 -4.00 10.73
N ARG A 37 -5.70 -5.02 9.93
CA ARG A 37 -4.98 -5.35 8.68
C ARG A 37 -5.05 -4.21 7.66
N LEU A 38 -6.21 -3.57 7.53
CA LEU A 38 -6.38 -2.40 6.66
C LEU A 38 -5.45 -1.26 7.08
N LYS A 39 -5.48 -0.85 8.36
CA LYS A 39 -4.60 0.20 8.89
C LYS A 39 -3.13 -0.11 8.69
N ALA A 40 -2.72 -1.36 8.92
CA ALA A 40 -1.34 -1.80 8.71
C ALA A 40 -0.91 -1.68 7.24
N ARG A 41 -1.77 -2.05 6.29
CA ARG A 41 -1.49 -1.88 4.85
C ARG A 41 -1.39 -0.41 4.46
N THR A 42 -2.32 0.43 4.90
CA THR A 42 -2.29 1.88 4.63
C THR A 42 -1.02 2.51 5.19
N ALA A 43 -0.64 2.21 6.43
CA ALA A 43 0.59 2.71 7.03
C ALA A 43 1.83 2.25 6.24
N LYS A 44 1.87 1.00 5.78
CA LYS A 44 2.94 0.49 4.92
C LYS A 44 3.01 1.27 3.60
N SER A 45 1.87 1.50 2.94
CA SER A 45 1.83 2.26 1.69
C SER A 45 2.29 3.70 1.85
N VAL A 46 1.95 4.36 2.97
CA VAL A 46 2.43 5.71 3.28
C VAL A 46 3.95 5.73 3.39
N LEU A 47 4.55 4.78 4.12
CA LEU A 47 6.00 4.69 4.28
C LEU A 47 6.72 4.37 2.95
N GLU A 48 6.16 3.48 2.14
CA GLU A 48 6.69 3.14 0.81
C GLU A 48 6.73 4.35 -0.12
N LEU A 49 5.60 5.06 -0.25
CA LEU A 49 5.53 6.25 -1.09
C LEU A 49 6.35 7.41 -0.53
N GLN A 50 6.46 7.55 0.78
CA GLN A 50 7.37 8.53 1.40
C GLN A 50 8.83 8.24 1.07
N SER A 51 9.24 6.96 1.05
CA SER A 51 10.58 6.56 0.62
C SER A 51 10.84 6.90 -0.85
N VAL A 52 9.86 6.66 -1.72
CA VAL A 52 9.95 7.03 -3.15
C VAL A 52 10.03 8.55 -3.29
N ASN A 53 9.21 9.30 -2.56
CA ASN A 53 9.23 10.75 -2.53
C ASN A 53 10.60 11.30 -2.13
N THR A 54 11.20 10.75 -1.08
CA THR A 54 12.55 11.13 -0.64
C THR A 54 13.60 10.85 -1.73
N SER A 55 13.45 9.74 -2.45
CA SER A 55 14.34 9.39 -3.56
C SER A 55 14.18 10.34 -4.74
N LEU A 56 12.95 10.77 -5.05
CA LEU A 56 12.68 11.79 -6.08
C LEU A 56 13.34 13.13 -5.74
N GLN A 57 13.29 13.54 -4.47
CA GLN A 57 13.95 14.77 -4.01
C GLN A 57 15.48 14.66 -4.14
N SER A 58 16.07 13.52 -3.77
CA SER A 58 17.50 13.26 -3.97
C SER A 58 17.89 13.25 -5.45
N TYR A 59 17.05 12.67 -6.31
CA TYR A 59 17.27 12.68 -7.77
C TYR A 59 17.26 14.11 -8.31
N TYR A 60 16.28 14.92 -7.93
CA TYR A 60 16.21 16.33 -8.32
C TYR A 60 17.45 17.11 -7.86
N ALA A 61 17.93 16.86 -6.63
CA ALA A 61 19.14 17.51 -6.12
C ALA A 61 20.42 17.17 -6.92
N LEU A 62 20.49 15.98 -7.53
CA LEU A 62 21.64 15.53 -8.32
C LEU A 62 21.56 15.97 -9.79
N TYR A 63 20.38 15.92 -10.39
CA TYR A 63 20.20 16.09 -11.83
C TYR A 63 19.49 17.40 -12.22
N GLY A 64 18.93 18.13 -11.26
CA GLY A 64 18.21 19.39 -11.49
C GLY A 64 16.82 19.23 -12.10
N SER A 65 16.33 18.00 -12.26
CA SER A 65 15.02 17.68 -12.81
C SER A 65 14.48 16.39 -12.21
N TYR A 66 13.15 16.21 -12.22
CA TYR A 66 12.54 14.93 -11.88
C TYR A 66 12.58 13.99 -13.09
N PRO A 67 12.56 12.66 -12.90
CA PRO A 67 12.44 11.74 -14.02
C PRO A 67 11.15 12.02 -14.77
N VAL A 68 11.24 12.27 -16.08
CA VAL A 68 10.08 12.56 -16.92
C VAL A 68 9.29 11.27 -17.10
N SER A 69 7.97 11.33 -16.91
CA SER A 69 7.12 10.16 -17.16
C SER A 69 6.97 9.88 -18.66
N SER A 70 6.44 8.72 -19.00
CA SER A 70 6.21 8.34 -20.39
C SER A 70 5.34 9.36 -21.14
N ASP A 71 5.38 9.31 -22.47
CA ASP A 71 4.71 10.30 -23.34
C ASP A 71 5.10 11.75 -23.03
N SER A 72 6.39 11.95 -22.76
CA SER A 72 6.99 13.27 -22.47
C SER A 72 6.32 13.99 -21.28
N GLY A 73 5.95 13.24 -20.23
CA GLY A 73 5.31 13.79 -19.03
C GLY A 73 3.79 13.94 -19.11
N SER A 74 3.17 13.52 -20.21
CA SER A 74 1.73 13.66 -20.42
C SER A 74 0.91 12.52 -19.81
N SER A 75 1.54 11.37 -19.57
CA SER A 75 0.87 10.15 -19.13
C SER A 75 1.27 9.75 -17.70
N TRP A 76 0.42 8.94 -17.07
CA TRP A 76 0.70 8.30 -15.78
C TRP A 76 1.49 7.01 -15.97
N ASP A 77 2.61 6.88 -15.28
CA ASP A 77 3.40 5.66 -15.21
C ASP A 77 3.01 4.85 -13.98
N GLY A 78 2.96 3.53 -14.12
CA GLY A 78 2.69 2.60 -13.02
C GLY A 78 3.25 1.21 -13.30
N TYR A 79 3.21 0.35 -12.28
CA TYR A 79 3.69 -1.04 -12.40
C TYR A 79 2.91 -1.80 -13.48
N CYS A 80 1.59 -1.58 -13.52
CA CYS A 80 0.66 -2.16 -14.48
C CYS A 80 -0.47 -1.16 -14.82
N SER A 81 -0.11 0.04 -15.29
CA SER A 81 -1.06 1.15 -15.48
C SER A 81 -1.97 0.98 -16.70
N PHE A 82 -3.26 1.26 -16.53
CA PHE A 82 -4.20 1.56 -17.62
C PHE A 82 -4.26 3.06 -17.96
N TYR A 83 -3.74 3.92 -17.09
CA TYR A 83 -3.82 5.38 -17.20
C TYR A 83 -2.62 6.01 -17.96
N GLY A 84 -1.74 5.18 -18.49
CA GLY A 84 -0.55 5.57 -19.23
C GLY A 84 0.38 4.37 -19.40
N ALA A 85 1.68 4.51 -19.12
CA ALA A 85 2.63 3.45 -19.37
C ALA A 85 2.67 2.40 -18.24
N SER A 86 2.73 1.13 -18.66
CA SER A 86 2.96 -0.02 -17.82
C SER A 86 4.43 -0.42 -17.92
N LEU A 87 5.20 -0.15 -16.86
CA LEU A 87 6.67 -0.25 -16.87
C LEU A 87 7.21 -1.33 -15.91
N GLY A 88 6.33 -2.08 -15.24
CA GLY A 88 6.72 -3.12 -14.29
C GLY A 88 7.50 -2.57 -13.11
N VAL A 89 8.54 -3.30 -12.68
CA VAL A 89 9.34 -2.97 -11.46
C VAL A 89 10.03 -1.60 -11.51
N ASN A 90 10.13 -0.99 -12.69
CA ASN A 90 10.79 0.30 -12.94
C ASN A 90 9.78 1.37 -13.38
N TRP A 91 8.64 1.45 -12.69
CA TRP A 91 7.54 2.37 -13.02
C TRP A 91 7.78 3.84 -12.76
N ILE A 92 8.94 4.20 -12.22
CA ILE A 92 9.50 5.54 -12.30
C ILE A 92 10.81 5.41 -13.08
N PRO A 93 10.87 5.94 -14.32
CA PRO A 93 12.08 5.88 -15.14
C PRO A 93 13.30 6.41 -14.39
N LEU A 94 14.46 5.79 -14.57
CA LEU A 94 15.77 6.20 -14.01
C LEU A 94 15.89 6.19 -12.47
N LEU A 95 14.79 6.29 -11.71
CA LEU A 95 14.82 6.36 -10.25
C LEU A 95 15.18 5.02 -9.62
N ALA A 96 14.66 3.92 -10.17
CA ALA A 96 14.96 2.57 -9.68
C ALA A 96 16.47 2.22 -9.79
N THR A 97 17.14 2.78 -10.79
CA THR A 97 18.57 2.52 -11.07
C THR A 97 19.51 3.46 -10.32
N THR A 98 19.05 4.65 -9.91
CA THR A 98 19.92 5.71 -9.38
C THR A 98 19.61 6.17 -7.96
N GLY A 99 18.43 5.86 -7.40
CA GLY A 99 17.94 6.49 -6.16
C GLY A 99 17.48 5.57 -5.05
N LEU A 100 17.31 4.25 -5.27
CA LEU A 100 16.77 3.33 -4.25
C LEU A 100 17.82 2.35 -3.73
N SER A 101 17.95 2.26 -2.41
CA SER A 101 18.88 1.35 -1.72
C SER A 101 18.56 -0.14 -1.92
N ASN A 102 17.32 -0.48 -2.30
CA ASN A 102 16.86 -1.87 -2.50
C ASN A 102 16.67 -2.26 -3.97
N GLY A 103 17.06 -1.41 -4.93
CA GLY A 103 17.09 -1.73 -6.36
C GLY A 103 15.73 -1.97 -7.05
N SER A 104 14.61 -1.83 -6.35
CA SER A 104 13.26 -1.94 -6.93
C SER A 104 12.29 -0.96 -6.28
N LEU A 105 11.37 -0.41 -7.09
CA LEU A 105 10.31 0.44 -6.59
C LEU A 105 9.26 -0.40 -5.85
N PRO A 106 8.65 0.14 -4.78
CA PRO A 106 7.58 -0.56 -4.09
C PRO A 106 6.39 -0.78 -5.01
N ILE A 107 5.71 -1.90 -4.80
CA ILE A 107 4.46 -2.25 -5.47
C ILE A 107 3.38 -2.18 -4.40
N GLU A 108 2.21 -1.67 -4.76
CA GLU A 108 1.11 -1.58 -3.82
C GLU A 108 0.82 -2.97 -3.18
N PRO A 109 0.68 -3.07 -1.85
CA PRO A 109 0.54 -4.34 -1.14
C PRO A 109 -0.61 -5.24 -1.62
N ARG A 110 -1.62 -4.66 -2.28
CA ARG A 110 -2.78 -5.38 -2.81
C ARG A 110 -2.45 -6.17 -4.08
N ASN A 111 -1.59 -5.63 -4.92
CA ASN A 111 -1.30 -6.25 -6.21
C ASN A 111 -0.36 -7.45 -6.07
N ASN A 112 0.42 -7.55 -4.98
CA ASN A 112 1.38 -8.65 -4.77
C ASN A 112 2.27 -8.93 -6.02
N GLY A 113 2.61 -7.89 -6.78
CA GLY A 113 3.35 -8.00 -8.04
C GLY A 113 2.56 -8.54 -9.25
N ALA A 114 1.26 -8.74 -9.10
CA ALA A 114 0.38 -9.26 -10.12
C ALA A 114 -0.43 -8.13 -10.80
N CYS A 115 -0.48 -8.14 -12.13
CA CYS A 115 -1.07 -7.09 -12.96
C CYS A 115 -2.58 -7.28 -13.22
N TRP A 116 -3.30 -7.98 -12.33
CA TRP A 116 -4.74 -8.23 -12.49
C TRP A 116 -5.60 -7.01 -12.12
N ASP A 117 -5.00 -6.02 -11.45
CA ASP A 117 -5.65 -4.79 -11.05
C ASP A 117 -4.87 -3.59 -11.57
N ASP A 118 -5.26 -3.16 -12.77
CA ASP A 118 -4.67 -2.04 -13.49
C ASP A 118 -5.11 -0.67 -12.97
N LYS A 119 -6.02 -0.63 -12.00
CA LYS A 119 -6.56 0.61 -11.42
C LYS A 119 -6.01 0.91 -10.04
N ARG A 120 -5.80 -0.12 -9.21
CA ARG A 120 -5.33 0.00 -7.82
C ARG A 120 -3.82 -0.16 -7.79
N GLN A 121 -3.09 0.95 -7.78
CA GLN A 121 -1.63 0.91 -7.74
C GLN A 121 -1.04 2.27 -7.39
N TYR A 122 0.28 2.31 -7.25
CA TYR A 122 1.01 3.57 -7.24
C TYR A 122 1.16 4.10 -8.66
N LEU A 123 0.89 5.38 -8.84
CA LEU A 123 1.04 6.09 -10.11
C LEU A 123 1.98 7.27 -9.94
N TYR A 124 2.79 7.51 -10.96
CA TYR A 124 3.71 8.62 -11.05
C TYR A 124 3.51 9.38 -12.36
N ARG A 125 3.55 10.70 -12.31
CA ARG A 125 3.56 11.56 -13.49
C ARG A 125 4.51 12.71 -13.25
N SER A 126 5.29 13.08 -14.26
CA SER A 126 6.24 14.19 -14.16
C SER A 126 6.58 14.78 -15.51
N ASN A 127 6.62 16.10 -15.59
CA ASN A 127 7.07 16.85 -16.77
C ASN A 127 8.57 17.25 -16.66
N GLY A 128 9.29 16.75 -15.66
CA GLY A 128 10.69 17.08 -15.37
C GLY A 128 10.88 18.27 -14.43
N THR A 129 9.89 19.15 -14.27
CA THR A 129 9.91 20.26 -13.31
C THR A 129 9.01 19.97 -12.11
N ASP A 130 7.84 19.42 -12.39
CA ASP A 130 6.82 19.06 -11.42
C ASP A 130 6.49 17.58 -11.51
N TYR A 131 6.09 17.01 -10.37
CA TYR A 131 5.69 15.62 -10.30
C TYR A 131 4.43 15.45 -9.46
N LYS A 132 3.76 14.32 -9.67
CA LYS A 132 2.67 13.81 -8.85
C LYS A 132 2.85 12.32 -8.66
N LEU A 133 2.85 11.90 -7.40
CA LEU A 133 3.05 10.52 -6.97
C LEU A 133 1.88 10.16 -6.06
N ILE A 134 1.05 9.20 -6.46
CA ILE A 134 -0.18 8.88 -5.75
C ILE A 134 -0.34 7.37 -5.54
N SER A 135 -0.99 6.99 -4.43
CA SER A 135 -1.74 5.74 -4.34
C SER A 135 -3.11 5.98 -4.95
N HIS A 136 -3.40 5.26 -6.03
CA HIS A 136 -4.64 5.41 -6.79
C HIS A 136 -5.65 4.31 -6.39
N TRP A 137 -6.90 4.69 -6.19
CA TRP A 137 -7.96 3.82 -5.64
C TRP A 137 -7.58 3.16 -4.31
N SER A 138 -7.00 3.92 -3.37
CA SER A 138 -6.51 3.39 -2.10
C SER A 138 -7.62 2.76 -1.26
N GLU A 139 -7.29 1.71 -0.51
CA GLU A 139 -8.23 0.96 0.33
C GLU A 139 -8.74 1.78 1.54
N SER A 140 -8.01 2.84 1.90
CA SER A 140 -8.36 3.76 2.96
C SER A 140 -7.82 5.16 2.69
N MET A 141 -8.66 6.16 2.97
CA MET A 141 -8.31 7.58 3.01
C MET A 141 -7.90 8.05 4.42
N SER A 142 -7.61 7.12 5.35
CA SER A 142 -7.17 7.44 6.72
C SER A 142 -5.69 7.86 6.74
N VAL A 143 -5.38 8.96 6.06
CA VAL A 143 -4.07 9.60 5.98
C VAL A 143 -4.20 11.07 6.40
N PRO A 144 -3.09 11.75 6.74
CA PRO A 144 -3.11 13.20 6.96
C PRO A 144 -3.74 13.96 5.79
N ASP A 145 -4.56 14.97 6.08
CA ASP A 145 -5.34 15.72 5.07
C ASP A 145 -4.48 16.34 3.96
N ASN A 146 -3.24 16.72 4.29
CA ASN A 146 -2.30 17.30 3.32
C ASN A 146 -1.79 16.31 2.27
N LEU A 147 -2.04 15.01 2.46
CA LEU A 147 -1.71 13.97 1.48
C LEU A 147 -2.90 13.62 0.59
N ILE A 148 -4.12 14.04 0.92
CA ILE A 148 -5.31 13.72 0.12
C ILE A 148 -5.24 14.48 -1.21
N ASP A 149 -5.32 13.75 -2.32
CA ASP A 149 -5.23 14.36 -3.66
C ASP A 149 -6.42 15.30 -3.88
N PRO A 150 -6.23 16.62 -4.11
CA PRO A 150 -7.34 17.55 -4.28
C PRO A 150 -8.25 17.23 -5.46
N VAL A 151 -7.74 16.54 -6.48
CA VAL A 151 -8.50 16.13 -7.66
C VAL A 151 -9.28 14.83 -7.43
N ARG A 152 -8.82 13.98 -6.51
CA ARG A 152 -9.30 12.60 -6.28
C ARG A 152 -9.48 12.33 -4.78
N ASP A 153 -10.07 13.29 -4.10
CA ASP A 153 -10.19 13.39 -2.64
C ASP A 153 -10.87 12.19 -1.94
N THR A 154 -11.63 11.43 -2.69
CA THR A 154 -12.40 10.28 -2.20
C THR A 154 -11.67 8.95 -2.30
N TYR A 155 -10.63 8.84 -3.13
CA TYR A 155 -10.00 7.55 -3.43
C TYR A 155 -8.49 7.59 -3.73
N SER A 156 -7.83 8.75 -3.69
CA SER A 156 -6.37 8.81 -3.88
C SER A 156 -5.70 9.80 -2.93
N TRP A 157 -4.46 9.49 -2.57
CA TRP A 157 -3.59 10.35 -1.78
C TRP A 157 -2.13 10.15 -2.19
N GLY A 158 -1.25 11.08 -1.86
CA GLY A 158 0.15 11.01 -2.24
C GLY A 158 0.94 12.30 -1.98
N TRP A 159 1.98 12.51 -2.80
CA TRP A 159 2.86 13.67 -2.78
C TRP A 159 2.92 14.29 -4.17
N TRP A 160 3.05 15.61 -4.23
CA TRP A 160 3.11 16.34 -5.50
C TRP A 160 3.78 17.70 -5.34
N SER A 161 4.23 18.26 -6.46
CA SER A 161 4.64 19.67 -6.54
C SER A 161 3.44 20.60 -6.37
N SER A 162 3.61 21.71 -5.65
CA SER A 162 2.52 22.67 -5.35
C SER A 162 1.79 23.21 -6.59
N SER A 163 2.47 23.33 -7.73
CA SER A 163 1.95 23.80 -9.03
C SER A 163 0.98 22.82 -9.70
N VAL A 164 1.02 21.52 -9.39
CA VAL A 164 0.21 20.48 -10.05
C VAL A 164 -0.88 19.90 -9.15
N SER A 165 -1.09 20.47 -7.97
CA SER A 165 -2.07 20.01 -6.98
C SER A 165 -3.47 19.86 -7.57
N ALA A 166 -3.91 20.81 -8.40
CA ALA A 166 -5.22 20.83 -9.05
C ALA A 166 -5.22 20.44 -10.54
N GLY A 167 -4.05 20.19 -11.14
CA GLY A 167 -3.90 20.12 -12.60
C GLY A 167 -3.87 18.70 -13.20
N TRP A 168 -3.39 17.71 -12.44
CA TRP A 168 -3.13 16.34 -12.93
C TRP A 168 -3.94 15.27 -12.22
#